data_AF-D4Z836-F1
#
_entry.id   AF-D4Z836-F1
#
_cell.length_a   1.000
_cell.length_b   1.000
_cell.length_c   1.000
_cell.angle_alpha   90.00
_cell.angle_beta   90.00
_cell.angle_gamma   90.00
#
_symmetry.space_group_name_H-M   'P 1'
#
loop_
_entity.id
_entity.type
_entity.pdbx_description
1 polymer ?
#
loop_
_entity_poly.entity_id
_entity_poly.type
_entity_poly.pdbx_seq_one_letter_code
_entity_poly.pdbx_strand_id
1 'polypeptide(L)'
;MATRAANPARPAKGEVLHDGFLRHAGFRWLKIATLICVLSIASYMLVDITPRHNGGSWYGYAMGTIGMLLILWLTLLGLRKRAMTGGRWSLKAWTSAHVYLGLSLIVVATLHTGFQLGWNVHTLAYALMMLVIFSGLFGITVYATLPAALSNNRAEMTQVQMLDAVRAIDRQLHDAAQPLTHEQAALVRQSLEDDPFGGGLLARLSGRYPRCATARAQAALRRWTGEKPDTGNDPLERIDALLERKQAMLARLRRHLKLKALLEIWLYVHVPATFALLAALTAHVVSVFFYW
;
A
#
# COMPACT_ATOMS: atom_id res chain seq x y z
N MET A 1 -39.85 38.29 38.56
CA MET A 1 -39.73 36.95 37.92
C MET A 1 -39.53 37.16 36.42
N ALA A 2 -38.30 36.99 35.93
CA ALA A 2 -38.00 36.99 34.50
C ALA A 2 -36.95 35.89 34.26
N THR A 3 -37.42 34.77 33.71
CA THR A 3 -36.65 33.58 33.37
C THR A 3 -35.77 33.86 32.16
N ARG A 4 -34.44 33.80 32.34
CA ARG A 4 -33.45 33.79 31.25
C ARG A 4 -33.60 32.47 30.46
N ALA A 5 -33.97 32.57 29.20
CA ALA A 5 -33.96 31.44 28.27
C ALA A 5 -32.51 30.97 28.03
N ALA A 6 -32.27 29.68 28.24
CA ALA A 6 -31.02 29.02 27.94
C ALA A 6 -30.85 28.88 26.42
N ASN A 7 -29.72 29.35 25.91
CA ASN A 7 -29.31 29.22 24.52
C ASN A 7 -28.91 27.74 24.25
N PRO A 8 -29.41 27.05 23.21
CA PRO A 8 -29.04 25.67 22.98
C PRO A 8 -27.56 25.59 22.57
N ALA A 9 -26.83 24.72 23.28
CA ALA A 9 -25.43 24.42 23.01
C ALA A 9 -25.26 23.99 21.54
N ARG A 10 -24.37 24.67 20.82
CA ARG A 10 -23.86 24.22 19.52
C ARG A 10 -23.30 22.80 19.68
N PRO A 11 -23.64 21.85 18.80
CA PRO A 11 -23.08 20.51 18.89
C PRO A 11 -21.57 20.60 18.73
N ALA A 12 -20.87 19.96 19.66
CA ALA A 12 -19.43 19.78 19.61
C ALA A 12 -19.05 19.27 18.22
N LYS A 13 -18.10 19.96 17.60
CA LYS A 13 -17.53 19.64 16.29
C LYS A 13 -16.90 18.25 16.44
N GLY A 14 -17.68 17.23 16.06
CA GLY A 14 -17.29 15.84 16.15
C GLY A 14 -15.93 15.65 15.51
N GLU A 15 -15.13 14.80 16.16
CA GLU A 15 -13.87 14.30 15.64
C GLU A 15 -13.97 14.12 14.13
N VAL A 16 -13.07 14.77 13.41
CA VAL A 16 -12.90 14.52 11.98
C VAL A 16 -12.34 13.10 11.88
N LEU A 17 -13.23 12.10 11.96
CA LEU A 17 -12.99 10.76 11.47
C LEU A 17 -12.46 10.97 10.06
N HIS A 18 -11.17 10.69 9.86
CA HIS A 18 -10.55 10.75 8.55
C HIS A 18 -11.28 9.74 7.66
N ASP A 19 -12.37 10.17 7.01
CA ASP A 19 -13.14 9.30 6.13
C ASP A 19 -12.17 8.75 5.08
N GLY A 20 -12.03 7.43 5.01
CA GLY A 20 -11.20 6.80 3.99
C GLY A 20 -11.63 7.28 2.60
N PHE A 21 -10.70 7.36 1.64
CA PHE A 21 -11.03 7.75 0.26
C PHE A 21 -12.12 6.86 -0.36
N LEU A 22 -12.27 5.62 0.10
CA LEU A 22 -13.34 4.70 -0.30
C LEU A 22 -14.75 5.20 0.08
N ARG A 23 -14.89 5.93 1.20
CA ARG A 23 -16.17 6.50 1.68
C ARG A 23 -16.45 7.89 1.14
N HIS A 24 -15.66 8.38 0.16
CA HIS A 24 -15.77 9.74 -0.34
C HIS A 24 -17.21 10.11 -0.75
N ALA A 25 -17.72 11.19 -0.15
CA ALA A 25 -19.06 11.73 -0.41
C ALA A 25 -20.19 10.68 -0.30
N GLY A 26 -20.16 9.84 0.73
CA GLY A 26 -21.19 8.82 0.96
C GLY A 26 -21.20 7.72 -0.10
N PHE A 27 -20.01 7.24 -0.49
CA PHE A 27 -19.81 6.21 -1.52
C PHE A 27 -20.34 6.60 -2.91
N ARG A 28 -20.30 7.89 -3.27
CA ARG A 28 -20.79 8.40 -4.56
C ARG A 28 -20.28 7.59 -5.76
N TRP A 29 -18.97 7.32 -5.80
CA TRP A 29 -18.35 6.61 -6.91
C TRP A 29 -18.67 5.12 -6.96
N LEU A 30 -18.92 4.49 -5.81
CA LEU A 30 -19.45 3.12 -5.76
C LEU A 30 -20.83 3.09 -6.41
N LYS A 31 -21.73 4.02 -6.04
CA LYS A 31 -23.08 4.11 -6.63
C LYS A 31 -23.02 4.30 -8.15
N ILE A 32 -22.13 5.16 -8.63
CA ILE A 32 -21.93 5.39 -10.08
C ILE A 32 -21.40 4.11 -10.76
N ALA A 33 -20.38 3.46 -10.19
CA ALA A 33 -19.84 2.22 -10.75
C ALA A 33 -20.88 1.09 -10.76
N THR A 34 -21.66 0.94 -9.69
CA THR A 34 -22.77 -0.01 -9.61
C THR A 34 -23.83 0.30 -10.65
N LEU A 35 -24.20 1.57 -10.82
CA LEU A 35 -25.15 1.99 -11.86
C LEU A 35 -24.63 1.65 -13.26
N ILE A 36 -23.36 1.91 -13.55
CA ILE A 36 -22.73 1.53 -14.83
C ILE A 36 -22.83 0.02 -15.03
N CYS A 37 -22.44 -0.79 -14.04
CA CYS A 37 -22.51 -2.25 -14.14
C CYS A 37 -23.95 -2.74 -14.36
N VAL A 38 -24.91 -2.24 -13.59
CA VAL A 38 -26.33 -2.63 -13.69
C VAL A 38 -26.90 -2.24 -15.04
N LEU A 39 -26.63 -1.01 -15.52
CA LEU A 39 -27.07 -0.56 -16.84
C LEU A 39 -26.44 -1.41 -17.94
N SER A 40 -25.14 -1.69 -17.88
CA SER A 40 -24.45 -2.54 -18.87
C SER A 40 -24.97 -3.97 -18.91
N ILE A 41 -25.29 -4.56 -17.75
CA ILE A 41 -25.87 -5.90 -17.66
C ILE A 41 -27.30 -5.88 -18.20
N ALA A 42 -28.11 -4.90 -17.80
CA ALA A 42 -29.48 -4.76 -18.27
C ALA A 42 -29.53 -4.55 -19.79
N SER A 43 -28.69 -3.67 -20.34
CA SER A 43 -28.63 -3.45 -21.79
C SER A 43 -28.15 -4.69 -22.55
N TYR A 44 -27.22 -5.48 -21.99
CA TYR A 44 -26.79 -6.73 -22.60
C TYR A 44 -27.89 -7.81 -22.61
N MET A 45 -28.78 -7.81 -21.61
CA MET A 45 -29.92 -8.74 -21.54
C MET A 45 -31.10 -8.31 -22.42
N LEU A 46 -31.27 -7.01 -22.65
CA LEU A 46 -32.39 -6.45 -23.40
C LEU A 46 -32.13 -6.31 -24.90
N VAL A 47 -30.86 -6.23 -25.31
CA VAL A 47 -30.47 -6.10 -26.72
C VAL A 47 -30.26 -7.49 -27.30
N ASP A 48 -31.10 -7.89 -28.25
CA ASP A 48 -30.90 -9.15 -28.97
C ASP A 48 -29.89 -8.97 -30.12
N ILE A 49 -28.81 -9.75 -30.11
CA ILE A 49 -27.79 -9.76 -31.16
C ILE A 49 -27.68 -11.16 -31.75
N THR A 50 -28.04 -11.28 -33.03
CA THR A 50 -27.93 -12.51 -33.83
C THR A 50 -26.60 -12.57 -34.59
N PRO A 51 -25.92 -13.74 -34.66
CA PRO A 51 -26.25 -15.02 -34.03
C PRO A 51 -25.84 -15.10 -32.55
N ARG A 52 -24.88 -14.26 -32.10
CA ARG A 52 -24.57 -14.05 -30.68
C ARG A 52 -23.89 -12.70 -30.46
N HIS A 53 -23.97 -12.20 -29.23
CA HIS A 53 -23.15 -11.09 -28.75
C HIS A 53 -21.66 -11.39 -28.96
N ASN A 54 -20.94 -10.47 -29.59
CA ASN A 54 -19.49 -10.51 -29.75
C ASN A 54 -18.91 -9.09 -29.79
N GLY A 55 -17.59 -8.97 -29.66
CA GLY A 55 -16.90 -7.68 -29.65
C GLY A 55 -17.02 -6.89 -30.96
N GLY A 56 -17.26 -7.57 -32.10
CA GLY A 56 -17.45 -6.95 -33.42
C GLY A 56 -18.89 -6.52 -33.72
N SER A 57 -19.85 -6.82 -32.85
CA SER A 57 -21.23 -6.35 -32.98
C SER A 57 -21.31 -4.84 -32.70
N TRP A 58 -22.35 -4.17 -33.19
CA TRP A 58 -22.55 -2.74 -32.93
C TRP A 58 -22.55 -2.42 -31.42
N TYR A 59 -23.14 -3.31 -30.61
CA TYR A 59 -23.16 -3.21 -29.15
C TYR A 59 -21.77 -3.49 -28.55
N GLY A 60 -21.05 -4.47 -29.09
CA GLY A 60 -19.66 -4.74 -28.76
C GLY A 60 -18.79 -3.50 -28.97
N TYR A 61 -18.91 -2.81 -30.11
CA TYR A 61 -18.22 -1.55 -30.37
C TYR A 61 -18.58 -0.47 -29.35
N ALA A 62 -19.86 -0.27 -29.03
CA ALA A 62 -20.28 0.72 -28.03
C ALA A 62 -19.65 0.44 -26.65
N MET A 63 -19.71 -0.81 -26.19
CA MET A 63 -19.11 -1.23 -24.93
C MET A 63 -17.58 -1.12 -24.95
N GLY A 64 -16.95 -1.44 -26.09
CA GLY A 64 -15.52 -1.30 -26.30
C GLY A 64 -15.06 0.16 -26.24
N THR A 65 -15.80 1.08 -26.87
CA THR A 65 -15.53 2.53 -26.80
C THR A 65 -15.68 3.05 -25.37
N ILE A 66 -16.74 2.66 -24.66
CA ILE A 66 -16.92 3.04 -23.24
C ILE A 66 -15.76 2.51 -22.40
N GLY A 67 -15.36 1.24 -22.58
CA GLY A 67 -14.23 0.63 -21.89
C GLY A 67 -12.90 1.35 -22.18
N MET A 68 -12.64 1.68 -23.44
CA MET A 68 -11.45 2.44 -23.85
C MET A 68 -11.41 3.83 -23.20
N LEU A 69 -12.52 4.58 -23.25
CA LEU A 69 -12.62 5.90 -22.62
C LEU A 69 -12.42 5.82 -21.11
N LEU A 70 -12.98 4.80 -20.46
CA LEU A 70 -12.76 4.54 -19.04
C LEU A 70 -11.28 4.24 -18.75
N ILE A 71 -10.61 3.37 -19.52
CA ILE A 71 -9.18 3.06 -19.35
C ILE A 71 -8.35 4.34 -19.51
N LEU A 72 -8.58 5.13 -20.55
CA LEU A 72 -7.87 6.40 -20.76
C LEU A 72 -8.11 7.35 -19.58
N TRP A 73 -9.35 7.54 -19.16
CA TRP A 73 -9.69 8.37 -17.99
C TRP A 73 -9.00 7.89 -16.70
N LEU A 74 -8.91 6.58 -16.49
CA LEU A 74 -8.25 5.99 -15.33
C LEU A 74 -6.74 6.27 -15.33
N THR A 75 -6.10 6.23 -16.50
CA THR A 75 -4.66 6.51 -16.63
C THR A 75 -4.32 8.00 -16.45
N LEU A 76 -5.26 8.92 -16.69
CA LEU A 76 -5.09 10.35 -16.40
C LEU A 76 -4.79 10.65 -14.91
N LEU A 77 -5.19 9.77 -13.97
CA LEU A 77 -4.79 9.91 -12.56
C LEU A 77 -3.25 9.90 -12.40
N GLY A 78 -2.55 9.09 -13.19
CA GLY A 78 -1.08 8.97 -13.14
C GLY A 78 -0.39 10.26 -13.59
N LEU A 79 -0.94 10.93 -14.60
CA LEU A 79 -0.46 12.24 -15.07
C LEU A 79 -0.77 13.34 -14.05
N ARG A 80 -1.98 13.34 -13.49
CA ARG A 80 -2.42 14.35 -12.52
C ARG A 80 -1.65 14.29 -11.21
N LYS A 81 -1.22 13.11 -10.75
CA LYS A 81 -0.35 13.00 -9.57
C LYS A 81 1.02 13.65 -9.79
N ARG A 82 1.50 13.74 -11.05
CA ARG A 82 2.78 14.37 -11.41
C ARG A 82 2.64 15.86 -11.69
N ALA A 83 1.50 16.28 -12.26
CA ALA A 83 1.13 17.67 -12.45
C ALA A 83 0.17 18.12 -11.33
N MET A 84 0.71 18.37 -10.13
CA MET A 84 -0.05 18.89 -8.98
C MET A 84 -0.54 20.32 -9.26
N THR A 85 -1.61 20.44 -10.04
CA THR A 85 -2.31 21.70 -10.28
C THR A 85 -3.37 21.92 -9.22
N GLY A 86 -3.46 23.14 -8.70
CA GLY A 86 -4.48 23.56 -7.73
C GLY A 86 -5.88 23.63 -8.37
N GLY A 87 -6.52 22.48 -8.58
CA GLY A 87 -7.82 22.36 -9.25
C GLY A 87 -8.98 21.97 -8.33
N ARG A 88 -10.21 22.24 -8.80
CA ARG A 88 -11.52 22.06 -8.11
C ARG A 88 -11.87 20.61 -7.70
N TRP A 89 -11.10 19.60 -8.14
CA TRP A 89 -11.38 18.18 -7.85
C TRP A 89 -10.39 17.61 -6.84
N SER A 90 -10.85 17.20 -5.66
CA SER A 90 -9.99 16.60 -4.63
C SER A 90 -9.28 15.34 -5.14
N LEU A 91 -7.97 15.20 -4.85
CA LEU A 91 -7.20 13.98 -5.12
C LEU A 91 -7.87 12.74 -4.50
N LYS A 92 -8.54 12.90 -3.36
CA LYS A 92 -9.34 11.87 -2.69
C LYS A 92 -10.51 11.40 -3.56
N ALA A 93 -11.22 12.34 -4.19
CA ALA A 93 -12.34 12.05 -5.08
C ALA A 93 -11.89 11.29 -6.33
N TRP A 94 -10.78 11.70 -6.95
CA TRP A 94 -10.25 11.04 -8.13
C TRP A 94 -9.70 9.64 -7.83
N THR A 95 -9.04 9.46 -6.69
CA THR A 95 -8.56 8.14 -6.27
C THR A 95 -9.74 7.18 -6.00
N SER A 96 -10.80 7.69 -5.37
CA SER A 96 -12.05 6.95 -5.20
C SER A 96 -12.68 6.56 -6.55
N ALA A 97 -12.80 7.52 -7.47
CA ALA A 97 -13.30 7.28 -8.83
C ALA A 97 -12.47 6.22 -9.55
N HIS A 98 -11.14 6.32 -9.47
CA HIS A 98 -10.23 5.40 -10.14
C HIS A 98 -10.43 3.95 -9.68
N VAL A 99 -10.60 3.75 -8.37
CA VAL A 99 -10.88 2.42 -7.81
C VAL A 99 -12.22 1.87 -8.29
N TYR A 100 -13.31 2.60 -8.10
CA TYR A 100 -14.63 2.07 -8.39
C TYR A 100 -14.91 1.94 -9.89
N LEU A 101 -14.49 2.92 -10.70
CA LEU A 101 -14.59 2.82 -12.17
C LEU A 101 -13.65 1.74 -12.72
N GLY A 102 -12.47 1.56 -12.13
CA GLY A 102 -11.57 0.45 -12.48
C GLY A 102 -12.21 -0.92 -12.23
N LEU A 103 -12.97 -1.08 -11.14
CA LEU A 103 -13.72 -2.31 -10.88
C LEU A 103 -14.88 -2.51 -11.88
N SER A 104 -15.54 -1.43 -12.32
CA SER A 104 -16.62 -1.53 -13.32
C SER A 104 -16.14 -2.05 -14.68
N LEU A 105 -14.85 -1.84 -15.02
CA LEU A 105 -14.26 -2.36 -16.25
C LEU A 105 -14.28 -3.89 -16.34
N ILE A 106 -14.28 -4.61 -15.20
CA ILE A 106 -14.44 -6.06 -15.21
C ILE A 106 -15.74 -6.42 -15.95
N VAL A 107 -16.85 -5.82 -15.55
CA VAL A 107 -18.17 -6.09 -16.16
C VAL A 107 -18.20 -5.58 -17.60
N VAL A 108 -17.85 -4.32 -17.84
CA VAL A 108 -17.94 -3.70 -19.18
C VAL A 108 -17.10 -4.46 -20.21
N ALA A 109 -15.86 -4.81 -19.87
CA ALA A 109 -14.97 -5.52 -20.79
C ALA A 109 -15.39 -6.99 -21.01
N THR A 110 -15.87 -7.68 -19.97
CA THR A 110 -16.38 -9.05 -20.14
C THR A 110 -17.62 -9.08 -21.04
N LEU A 111 -18.52 -8.11 -20.91
CA LEU A 111 -19.68 -7.99 -21.80
C LEU A 111 -19.27 -7.62 -23.23
N HIS A 112 -18.26 -6.75 -23.39
CA HIS A 112 -17.68 -6.44 -24.70
C HIS A 112 -17.15 -7.69 -25.43
N THR A 113 -16.42 -8.58 -24.74
CA THR A 113 -15.91 -9.80 -25.39
C THR A 113 -17.01 -10.81 -25.71
N GLY A 114 -18.21 -10.66 -25.15
CA GLY A 114 -19.29 -11.64 -25.29
C GLY A 114 -18.86 -13.03 -24.78
N PHE A 115 -18.03 -13.06 -23.73
CA PHE A 115 -17.45 -14.27 -23.12
C PHE A 115 -16.59 -15.11 -24.07
N GLN A 116 -16.05 -14.50 -25.13
CA GLN A 116 -15.20 -15.18 -26.11
C GLN A 116 -13.75 -14.77 -25.91
N LEU A 117 -12.96 -15.66 -25.33
CA LEU A 117 -11.53 -15.48 -25.11
C LEU A 117 -10.76 -16.51 -25.94
N GLY A 118 -9.87 -16.03 -26.81
CA GLY A 118 -8.95 -16.85 -27.61
C GLY A 118 -7.49 -16.54 -27.30
N TRP A 119 -6.54 -17.05 -28.08
CA TRP A 119 -5.11 -16.73 -27.94
C TRP A 119 -4.69 -15.57 -28.85
N ASN A 120 -5.29 -14.40 -28.61
CA ASN A 120 -5.12 -13.21 -29.46
C ASN A 120 -4.79 -11.96 -28.63
N VAL A 121 -4.44 -10.86 -29.32
CA VAL A 121 -4.23 -9.54 -28.71
C VAL A 121 -5.42 -9.06 -27.88
N HIS A 122 -6.66 -9.46 -28.25
CA HIS A 122 -7.84 -9.10 -27.48
C HIS A 122 -7.86 -9.71 -26.07
N THR A 123 -7.51 -10.99 -25.96
CA THR A 123 -7.41 -11.68 -24.67
C THR A 123 -6.21 -11.19 -23.87
N LEU A 124 -5.11 -10.85 -24.55
CA LEU A 124 -3.95 -10.23 -23.89
C LEU A 124 -4.33 -8.89 -23.24
N ALA A 125 -5.06 -8.02 -23.95
CA ALA A 125 -5.56 -6.76 -23.39
C ALA A 125 -6.48 -6.99 -22.19
N TYR A 126 -7.39 -7.96 -22.27
CA TYR A 126 -8.25 -8.34 -21.14
C TYR A 126 -7.45 -8.87 -19.94
N ALA A 127 -6.47 -9.75 -20.17
CA ALA A 127 -5.64 -10.33 -19.12
C ALA A 127 -4.77 -9.26 -18.42
N LEU A 128 -4.17 -8.34 -19.20
CA LEU A 128 -3.42 -7.20 -18.65
C LEU A 128 -4.33 -6.26 -17.85
N MET A 129 -5.56 -6.02 -18.32
CA MET A 129 -6.54 -5.24 -17.58
C MET A 129 -6.89 -5.90 -16.24
N MET A 130 -7.17 -7.21 -16.23
CA MET A 130 -7.38 -7.96 -14.99
C MET A 130 -6.19 -7.85 -14.04
N LEU A 131 -4.96 -7.99 -14.55
CA LEU A 131 -3.74 -7.86 -13.77
C LEU A 131 -3.59 -6.47 -13.15
N VAL A 132 -3.88 -5.40 -13.89
CA VAL A 132 -3.89 -4.02 -13.37
C VAL A 132 -4.96 -3.85 -12.29
N ILE A 133 -6.17 -4.38 -12.49
CA ILE A 133 -7.28 -4.26 -11.53
C ILE A 133 -6.95 -5.00 -10.22
N PHE A 134 -6.49 -6.25 -10.29
CA PHE A 134 -6.11 -7.02 -9.10
C PHE A 134 -4.90 -6.41 -8.38
N SER A 135 -3.90 -5.95 -9.12
CA SER A 135 -2.77 -5.18 -8.57
C SER A 135 -3.25 -3.87 -7.91
N GLY A 136 -4.26 -3.20 -8.48
CA GLY A 136 -4.90 -2.03 -7.90
C GLY A 136 -5.62 -2.33 -6.58
N LEU A 137 -6.31 -3.48 -6.50
CA LEU A 137 -6.98 -3.93 -5.27
C LEU A 137 -5.97 -4.21 -4.14
N PHE A 138 -4.83 -4.83 -4.47
CA PHE A 138 -3.70 -4.94 -3.54
C PHE A 138 -3.15 -3.55 -3.15
N GLY A 139 -3.06 -2.62 -4.10
CA GLY A 139 -2.71 -1.22 -3.83
C GLY A 139 -3.61 -0.55 -2.81
N ILE A 140 -4.92 -0.84 -2.82
CA ILE A 140 -5.88 -0.29 -1.84
C ILE A 140 -5.59 -0.80 -0.43
N THR A 141 -5.34 -2.11 -0.26
CA THR A 141 -5.07 -2.67 1.08
C THR A 141 -3.77 -2.10 1.64
N VAL A 142 -2.75 -1.99 0.79
CA VAL A 142 -1.46 -1.36 1.11
C VAL A 142 -1.68 0.13 1.46
N TYR A 143 -2.34 0.91 0.62
CA TYR A 143 -2.53 2.35 0.83
C TYR A 143 -3.49 2.71 1.99
N ALA A 144 -4.49 1.87 2.29
CA ALA A 144 -5.42 2.11 3.39
C ALA A 144 -4.78 1.82 4.76
N THR A 145 -3.87 0.85 4.84
CA THR A 145 -3.21 0.47 6.10
C THR A 145 -1.91 1.25 6.35
N LEU A 146 -1.24 1.69 5.27
CA LEU A 146 0.08 2.31 5.34
C LEU A 146 0.15 3.64 6.12
N PRO A 147 -0.69 4.66 5.88
CA PRO A 147 -0.51 5.97 6.52
C PRO A 147 -0.66 5.89 8.04
N ALA A 148 -1.63 5.12 8.52
CA ALA A 148 -1.84 4.89 9.94
C ALA A 148 -0.70 4.07 10.55
N ALA A 149 -0.28 2.98 9.88
CA ALA A 149 0.83 2.15 10.36
C ALA A 149 2.17 2.89 10.35
N LEU A 150 2.43 3.71 9.33
CA LEU A 150 3.63 4.55 9.24
C LEU A 150 3.59 5.67 10.27
N SER A 151 2.47 6.38 10.42
CA SER A 151 2.32 7.46 11.40
C SER A 151 2.48 6.95 12.84
N ASN A 152 1.75 5.89 13.20
CA ASN A 152 1.85 5.27 14.53
C ASN A 152 3.25 4.72 14.82
N ASN A 153 3.95 4.23 13.80
CA ASN A 153 5.31 3.72 13.95
C ASN A 153 6.37 4.83 13.98
N ARG A 154 6.05 6.02 13.45
CA ARG A 154 6.99 7.13 13.31
C ARG A 154 7.23 7.85 14.63
N ALA A 155 6.23 7.92 15.53
CA ALA A 155 6.32 8.67 16.79
C ALA A 155 6.99 10.05 16.59
N GLU A 156 6.62 10.73 15.49
CA GLU A 156 7.19 12.01 15.02
C GLU A 156 8.64 12.00 14.52
N MET A 157 9.35 10.86 14.53
CA MET A 157 10.73 10.72 14.06
C MET A 157 10.84 10.37 12.57
N THR A 158 11.52 11.17 11.76
CA THR A 158 11.88 10.80 10.38
C THR A 158 12.72 9.51 10.31
N GLN A 159 12.77 8.87 9.14
CA GLN A 159 13.62 7.68 8.93
C GLN A 159 15.09 7.95 9.30
N VAL A 160 15.59 9.16 9.01
CA VAL A 160 16.95 9.59 9.36
C VAL A 160 17.10 9.68 10.88
N GLN A 161 16.16 10.33 11.58
CA GLN A 161 16.17 10.39 13.04
C GLN A 161 16.07 9.02 13.71
N MET A 162 15.32 8.07 13.12
CA MET A 162 15.28 6.69 13.61
C MET A 162 16.64 5.99 13.50
N LEU A 163 17.37 6.20 12.39
CA LEU A 163 18.73 5.69 12.21
C LEU A 163 19.72 6.34 13.18
N ASP A 164 19.62 7.65 13.38
CA ASP A 164 20.48 8.38 14.32
C ASP A 164 20.22 7.96 15.77
N ALA A 165 18.97 7.65 16.13
CA ALA A 165 18.63 7.09 17.43
C ALA A 165 19.26 5.71 17.65
N VAL A 166 19.28 4.83 16.63
CA VAL A 166 19.99 3.54 16.71
C VAL A 166 21.49 3.77 16.89
N ARG A 167 22.11 4.65 16.11
CA ARG A 167 23.53 5.01 16.24
C ARG A 167 23.87 5.61 17.60
N ALA A 168 22.97 6.39 18.19
CA ALA A 168 23.15 6.93 19.53
C ALA A 168 23.13 5.84 20.60
N ILE A 169 22.25 4.84 20.47
CA ILE A 169 22.22 3.67 21.35
C ILE A 169 23.49 2.83 21.17
N ASP A 170 23.99 2.69 19.93
CA ASP A 170 25.24 1.96 19.66
C ASP A 170 26.46 2.60 20.34
N ARG A 171 26.54 3.95 20.35
CA ARG A 171 27.58 4.66 21.12
C ARG A 171 27.45 4.40 22.63
N GLN A 172 26.25 4.48 23.18
CA GLN A 172 26.01 4.18 24.60
C GLN A 172 26.36 2.73 24.97
N LEU A 173 26.06 1.78 24.07
CA LEU A 173 26.45 0.37 24.23
C LEU A 173 27.96 0.19 24.22
N HIS A 174 28.65 0.90 23.32
CA HIS A 174 30.11 0.86 23.25
C HIS A 174 30.76 1.37 24.53
N ASP A 175 30.30 2.51 25.04
CA ASP A 175 30.83 3.12 26.27
C ASP A 175 30.52 2.26 27.51
N ALA A 176 29.29 1.73 27.60
CA ALA A 176 28.88 0.87 28.70
C ALA A 176 29.62 -0.49 28.72
N ALA A 177 30.16 -0.93 27.57
CA ALA A 177 30.87 -2.20 27.45
C ALA A 177 32.37 -2.13 27.79
N GLN A 178 32.94 -0.94 27.97
CA GLN A 178 34.36 -0.76 28.34
C GLN A 178 34.81 -1.53 29.60
N PRO A 179 34.03 -1.57 30.70
CA PRO A 179 34.44 -2.29 31.92
C PRO A 179 34.11 -3.80 31.91
N LEU A 180 33.55 -4.34 30.82
CA LEU A 180 33.16 -5.75 30.75
C LEU A 180 34.35 -6.70 30.57
N THR A 181 34.14 -7.98 30.89
CA THR A 181 35.10 -9.03 30.55
C THR A 181 35.18 -9.25 29.03
N HIS A 182 36.25 -9.88 28.56
CA HIS A 182 36.48 -10.10 27.13
C HIS A 182 35.32 -10.86 26.44
N GLU A 183 34.76 -11.89 27.10
CA GLU A 183 33.63 -12.66 26.57
C GLU A 183 32.35 -11.82 26.46
N GLN A 184 32.07 -10.98 27.46
CA GLN A 184 30.90 -10.10 27.49
C GLN A 184 31.02 -8.99 26.44
N ALA A 185 32.21 -8.37 26.33
CA ALA A 185 32.51 -7.33 25.36
C ALA A 185 32.43 -7.84 23.91
N ALA A 186 32.81 -9.10 23.66
CA ALA A 186 32.71 -9.72 22.33
C ALA A 186 31.27 -9.83 21.82
N LEU A 187 30.31 -10.15 22.70
CA LEU A 187 28.89 -10.21 22.33
C LEU A 187 28.30 -8.83 22.01
N VAL A 188 28.66 -7.81 22.79
CA VAL A 188 28.24 -6.43 22.50
C VAL A 188 28.85 -5.96 21.18
N ARG A 189 30.14 -6.25 20.93
CA ARG A 189 30.81 -5.93 19.67
C ARG A 189 30.15 -6.59 18.48
N GLN A 190 29.76 -7.85 18.58
CA GLN A 190 29.01 -8.54 17.52
C GLN A 190 27.66 -7.87 17.22
N SER A 191 26.99 -7.29 18.23
CA SER A 191 25.76 -6.51 18.03
C SER A 191 26.02 -5.17 17.33
N LEU A 192 27.19 -4.55 17.55
CA LEU A 192 27.57 -3.28 16.92
C LEU A 192 28.00 -3.45 15.45
N GLU A 193 28.65 -4.56 15.13
CA GLU A 193 29.14 -4.88 13.78
C GLU A 193 28.07 -5.51 12.87
N ASP A 194 26.96 -5.98 13.43
CA ASP A 194 25.86 -6.59 12.67
C ASP A 194 25.17 -5.55 11.77
N ASP A 195 25.14 -5.80 10.45
CA ASP A 195 24.34 -5.00 9.54
C ASP A 195 22.84 -5.21 9.87
N PRO A 196 22.13 -4.18 10.36
CA PRO A 196 20.73 -4.32 10.74
C PRO A 196 19.82 -4.70 9.57
N PHE A 197 20.30 -4.55 8.33
CA PHE A 197 19.60 -4.75 7.06
C PHE A 197 20.22 -5.80 6.14
N GLY A 198 21.22 -6.58 6.60
CA GLY A 198 21.96 -7.56 5.82
C GLY A 198 21.16 -8.78 5.32
N GLY A 199 19.85 -8.83 5.61
CA GLY A 199 18.94 -9.83 5.07
C GLY A 199 18.52 -9.53 3.63
N GLY A 200 18.41 -10.58 2.80
CA GLY A 200 17.91 -10.49 1.43
C GLY A 200 16.46 -9.96 1.32
N LEU A 201 15.96 -9.83 0.08
CA LEU A 201 14.65 -9.22 -0.21
C LEU A 201 13.51 -9.84 0.62
N LEU A 202 13.52 -11.16 0.80
CA LEU A 202 12.52 -11.91 1.59
C LEU A 202 12.58 -11.60 3.09
N ALA A 203 13.77 -11.34 3.67
CA ALA A 203 13.90 -10.94 5.07
C ALA A 203 13.35 -9.52 5.28
N ARG A 204 13.56 -8.63 4.31
CA ARG A 204 13.04 -7.25 4.30
C ARG A 204 11.51 -7.22 4.15
N LEU A 205 10.96 -8.06 3.27
CA LEU A 205 9.52 -8.21 3.05
C LEU A 205 8.81 -8.93 4.20
N SER A 206 9.39 -9.99 4.77
CA SER A 206 8.80 -10.70 5.90
C SER A 206 8.87 -9.87 7.18
N GLY A 207 9.95 -9.06 7.35
CA GLY A 207 10.25 -8.33 8.58
C GLY A 207 10.84 -9.23 9.68
N ARG A 208 11.16 -10.50 9.35
CA ARG A 208 11.78 -11.45 10.27
C ARG A 208 13.28 -11.52 9.99
N TYR A 209 14.08 -11.28 11.02
CA TYR A 209 15.53 -11.33 10.99
C TYR A 209 16.01 -12.39 11.99
N PRO A 210 15.96 -13.68 11.63
CA PRO A 210 16.27 -14.79 12.55
C PRO A 210 17.72 -14.80 13.02
N ARG A 211 18.63 -14.13 12.29
CA ARG A 211 20.07 -14.02 12.62
C ARG A 211 20.45 -12.69 13.27
N CYS A 212 19.53 -11.98 13.93
CA CYS A 212 19.84 -10.68 14.51
C CYS A 212 20.85 -10.82 15.68
N ALA A 213 22.03 -10.22 15.54
CA ALA A 213 23.08 -10.32 16.56
C ALA A 213 22.67 -9.64 17.88
N THR A 214 21.95 -8.52 17.82
CA THR A 214 21.42 -7.84 19.02
C THR A 214 20.48 -8.72 19.84
N ALA A 215 19.65 -9.55 19.18
CA ALA A 215 18.77 -10.52 19.84
C ALA A 215 19.56 -11.64 20.52
N ARG A 216 20.60 -12.14 19.86
CA ARG A 216 21.50 -13.16 20.42
C ARG A 216 22.32 -12.62 21.59
N ALA A 217 22.87 -11.41 21.46
CA ALA A 217 23.63 -10.76 22.52
C ALA A 217 22.76 -10.54 23.77
N GLN A 218 21.52 -10.10 23.60
CA GLN A 218 20.59 -9.94 24.72
C GLN A 218 20.25 -11.28 25.39
N ALA A 219 19.92 -12.31 24.61
CA ALA A 219 19.61 -13.64 25.14
C ALA A 219 20.83 -14.29 25.83
N ALA A 220 22.05 -13.95 25.41
CA ALA A 220 23.28 -14.38 26.08
C ALA A 220 23.52 -13.60 27.39
N LEU A 221 23.37 -12.28 27.40
CA LEU A 221 23.50 -11.47 28.61
C LEU A 221 22.47 -11.85 29.67
N ARG A 222 21.20 -12.05 29.30
CA ARG A 222 20.14 -12.45 30.25
C ARG A 222 20.42 -13.78 30.94
N ARG A 223 21.20 -14.68 30.32
CA ARG A 223 21.66 -15.92 30.98
C ARG A 223 22.67 -15.64 32.09
N TRP A 224 23.46 -14.58 31.99
CA TRP A 224 24.43 -14.18 33.01
C TRP A 224 23.81 -13.30 34.10
N THR A 225 22.82 -12.47 33.74
CA THR A 225 22.11 -11.60 34.71
C THR A 225 21.07 -12.37 35.53
N GLY A 226 20.47 -13.43 34.98
CA GLY A 226 19.41 -14.21 35.63
C GLY A 226 19.78 -14.92 36.95
N GLU A 227 21.07 -14.94 37.32
CA GLU A 227 21.56 -15.52 38.58
C GLU A 227 21.84 -14.49 39.68
N LYS A 228 21.81 -13.18 39.41
CA LYS A 228 22.20 -12.14 40.38
C LYS A 228 21.02 -11.29 40.87
N PRO A 229 20.99 -10.90 42.17
CA PRO A 229 20.00 -9.96 42.69
C PRO A 229 20.16 -8.56 42.06
N ASP A 230 19.04 -7.93 41.71
CA ASP A 230 18.95 -6.56 41.20
C ASP A 230 19.55 -5.59 42.22
N THR A 231 20.73 -5.05 41.89
CA THR A 231 21.46 -4.09 42.73
C THR A 231 21.51 -2.70 42.10
N GLY A 232 20.93 -2.51 40.91
CA GLY A 232 20.81 -1.23 40.21
C GLY A 232 22.12 -0.59 39.74
N ASN A 233 23.26 -1.21 40.01
CA ASN A 233 24.61 -0.71 39.73
C ASN A 233 25.43 -1.67 38.85
N ASP A 234 24.84 -2.77 38.35
CA ASP A 234 25.57 -3.73 37.52
C ASP A 234 25.70 -3.19 36.07
N PRO A 235 26.92 -3.03 35.53
CA PRO A 235 27.13 -2.70 34.12
C PRO A 235 26.34 -3.62 33.16
N LEU A 236 26.10 -4.87 33.53
CA LEU A 236 25.34 -5.83 32.72
C LEU A 236 23.85 -5.47 32.61
N GLU A 237 23.22 -4.99 33.69
CA GLU A 237 21.82 -4.54 33.69
C GLU A 237 21.64 -3.34 32.76
N ARG A 238 22.57 -2.39 32.82
CA ARG A 238 22.58 -1.23 31.94
C ARG A 238 22.70 -1.64 30.46
N ILE A 239 23.52 -2.65 30.16
CA ILE A 239 23.69 -3.15 28.79
C ILE A 239 22.45 -3.91 28.32
N ASP A 240 21.81 -4.72 29.17
CA ASP A 240 20.55 -5.39 28.79
C ASP A 240 19.45 -4.36 28.45
N ALA A 241 19.30 -3.32 29.27
CA ALA A 241 18.35 -2.23 29.00
C ALA A 241 18.65 -1.50 27.67
N LEU A 242 19.93 -1.25 27.38
CA LEU A 242 20.34 -0.63 26.11
C LEU A 242 20.11 -1.56 24.91
N LEU A 243 20.38 -2.86 25.03
CA LEU A 243 20.11 -3.86 23.99
C LEU A 243 18.61 -4.00 23.73
N GLU A 244 17.78 -3.99 24.78
CA GLU A 244 16.33 -4.00 24.65
C GLU A 244 15.82 -2.77 23.89
N ARG A 245 16.32 -1.58 24.27
CA ARG A 245 16.00 -0.33 23.57
C ARG A 245 16.44 -0.37 22.11
N LYS A 246 17.63 -0.90 21.81
CA LYS A 246 18.12 -1.09 20.44
C LYS A 246 17.20 -2.02 19.64
N GLN A 247 16.79 -3.16 20.21
CA GLN A 247 15.88 -4.09 19.53
C GLN A 247 14.53 -3.47 19.22
N ALA A 248 13.94 -2.74 20.17
CA ALA A 248 12.68 -2.04 19.96
C ALA A 248 12.79 -1.02 18.81
N MET A 249 13.88 -0.25 18.77
CA MET A 249 14.14 0.71 17.69
C MET A 249 14.36 0.03 16.33
N LEU A 250 15.14 -1.05 16.29
CA LEU A 250 15.34 -1.84 15.08
C LEU A 250 14.03 -2.46 14.57
N ALA A 251 13.18 -2.96 15.46
CA ALA A 251 11.88 -3.51 15.08
C ALA A 251 10.96 -2.45 14.46
N ARG A 252 10.95 -1.23 15.01
CA ARG A 252 10.21 -0.09 14.44
C ARG A 252 10.77 0.31 13.08
N LEU A 253 12.09 0.40 12.95
CA LEU A 253 12.74 0.78 11.69
C LEU A 253 12.52 -0.28 10.59
N ARG A 254 12.62 -1.56 10.92
CA ARG A 254 12.34 -2.67 10.00
C ARG A 254 10.89 -2.68 9.52
N ARG A 255 9.92 -2.40 10.40
CA ARG A 255 8.51 -2.20 9.99
C ARG A 255 8.36 -1.03 9.03
N HIS A 256 9.01 0.10 9.31
CA HIS A 256 8.96 1.27 8.44
C HIS A 256 9.47 0.93 7.03
N LEU A 257 10.61 0.25 6.93
CA LEU A 257 11.20 -0.14 5.66
C LEU A 257 10.36 -1.18 4.92
N LYS A 258 9.82 -2.18 5.60
CA LYS A 258 8.90 -3.18 5.01
C LYS A 258 7.70 -2.49 4.37
N LEU A 259 7.08 -1.56 5.09
CA LEU A 259 5.93 -0.80 4.62
C LEU A 259 6.28 0.05 3.39
N LYS A 260 7.43 0.73 3.40
CA LYS A 260 7.92 1.51 2.25
C LYS A 260 8.20 0.60 1.04
N ALA A 261 8.85 -0.54 1.25
CA ALA A 261 9.19 -1.48 0.19
C ALA A 261 7.92 -2.06 -0.49
N LEU A 262 6.87 -2.38 0.28
CA LEU A 262 5.60 -2.85 -0.28
C LEU A 262 4.97 -1.81 -1.22
N LEU A 263 5.04 -0.52 -0.87
CA LEU A 263 4.53 0.56 -1.71
C LEU A 263 5.32 0.70 -3.01
N GLU A 264 6.65 0.64 -2.93
CA GLU A 264 7.54 0.73 -4.10
C GLU A 264 7.35 -0.46 -5.04
N ILE A 265 7.28 -1.68 -4.50
CA ILE A 265 7.02 -2.91 -5.28
C ILE A 265 5.66 -2.82 -5.98
N TRP A 266 4.61 -2.41 -5.26
CA TRP A 266 3.29 -2.24 -5.86
C TRP A 266 3.32 -1.26 -7.04
N LEU A 267 3.97 -0.10 -6.86
CA LEU A 267 4.08 0.90 -7.94
C LEU A 267 4.86 0.34 -9.14
N TYR A 268 5.92 -0.44 -8.90
CA TYR A 268 6.74 -1.07 -9.93
C TYR A 268 6.01 -2.18 -10.71
N VAL A 269 4.98 -2.80 -10.13
CA VAL A 269 4.13 -3.76 -10.86
C VAL A 269 2.98 -3.06 -11.55
N HIS A 270 2.25 -2.22 -10.82
CA HIS A 270 1.00 -1.62 -11.30
C HIS A 270 1.21 -0.64 -12.46
N VAL A 271 2.25 0.22 -12.39
CA VAL A 271 2.49 1.25 -13.41
C VAL A 271 2.96 0.65 -14.73
N PRO A 272 3.99 -0.21 -14.80
CA PRO A 272 4.38 -0.86 -16.06
C PRO A 272 3.27 -1.73 -16.65
N ALA A 273 2.51 -2.45 -15.82
CA ALA A 273 1.35 -3.20 -16.29
C ALA A 273 0.29 -2.29 -16.95
N THR A 274 0.10 -1.07 -16.44
CA THR A 274 -0.79 -0.09 -17.04
C THR A 274 -0.29 0.37 -18.42
N PHE A 275 1.02 0.60 -18.58
CA PHE A 275 1.62 0.91 -19.88
C PHE A 275 1.50 -0.25 -20.87
N ALA A 276 1.74 -1.48 -20.41
CA ALA A 276 1.54 -2.68 -21.22
C ALA A 276 0.07 -2.83 -21.65
N LEU A 277 -0.89 -2.56 -20.75
CA LEU A 277 -2.31 -2.52 -21.06
C LEU A 277 -2.63 -1.48 -22.14
N LEU A 278 -2.09 -0.26 -22.03
CA LEU A 278 -2.31 0.77 -23.05
C LEU A 278 -1.75 0.35 -24.42
N ALA A 279 -0.55 -0.24 -24.45
CA ALA A 279 0.03 -0.73 -25.70
C ALA A 279 -0.81 -1.87 -26.31
N ALA A 280 -1.24 -2.83 -25.49
CA ALA A 280 -2.11 -3.93 -25.92
C ALA A 280 -3.49 -3.43 -26.37
N LEU A 281 -4.06 -2.42 -25.71
CA LEU A 281 -5.32 -1.78 -26.09
C LEU A 281 -5.20 -1.08 -27.44
N THR A 282 -4.11 -0.34 -27.68
CA THR A 282 -3.85 0.27 -28.98
C THR A 282 -3.73 -0.79 -30.07
N ALA A 283 -2.94 -1.85 -29.83
CA ALA A 283 -2.80 -2.96 -30.77
C ALA A 283 -4.13 -3.68 -31.02
N HIS A 284 -4.95 -3.86 -29.98
CA HIS A 284 -6.31 -4.40 -30.09
C HIS A 284 -7.17 -3.54 -31.02
N VAL A 285 -7.23 -2.22 -30.78
CA VAL A 285 -8.06 -1.29 -31.57
C VAL A 285 -7.59 -1.28 -33.02
N VAL A 286 -6.29 -1.13 -33.27
CA VAL A 286 -5.70 -1.18 -34.62
C VAL A 286 -6.01 -2.51 -35.30
N SER A 287 -5.86 -3.63 -34.60
CA SER A 287 -6.14 -4.96 -35.16
C SER A 287 -7.60 -5.11 -35.61
N VAL A 288 -8.55 -4.54 -34.86
CA VAL A 288 -9.97 -4.57 -35.24
C VAL A 288 -10.24 -3.73 -36.49
N PHE A 289 -9.59 -2.57 -36.65
CA PHE A 289 -9.84 -1.69 -37.80
C PHE A 289 -9.07 -2.08 -39.07
N PHE A 290 -7.97 -2.83 -38.97
CA PHE A 290 -7.13 -3.20 -40.12
C PHE A 290 -7.37 -4.63 -40.63
N TYR A 291 -7.76 -5.57 -39.77
CA TYR A 291 -7.93 -6.98 -40.13
C TYR A 291 -9.41 -7.43 -40.17
N TRP A 292 -10.34 -6.49 -40.04
CA TRP A 292 -11.78 -6.68 -40.14
C TRP A 292 -12.35 -5.63 -41.09
#